data_AF-A0A927NH99-F1
#
_entry.id   AF-A0A927NH99-F1
#
_cell.length_a   1.000
_cell.length_b   1.000
_cell.length_c   1.000
_cell.angle_alpha   90.00
_cell.angle_beta   90.00
_cell.angle_gamma   90.00
#
_symmetry.space_group_name_H-M   'P 1'
#
loop_
_entity.id
_entity.type
_entity.pdbx_description
1 polymer ?
#
loop_
_entity_poly.entity_id
_entity_poly.type
_entity_poly.pdbx_seq_one_letter_code
_entity_poly.pdbx_strand_id
1 'polypeptide(L)'
;MYCNHCGNDMGDAVFCPRCNRQAGYDVLLSDATHYDLAKKVNDVPNIFLIILAFFIPLFGIIYYVMRIKFFKVKARAYGISALAGVGTSMAIGILTLLMML
;
A
#
# COMPACT_ATOMS: atom_id res chain seq x y z
N MET A 1 6.68 -4.94 -36.83
CA MET A 1 7.05 -5.23 -35.42
C MET A 1 6.27 -6.46 -34.94
N TYR A 2 6.79 -7.29 -34.04
CA TYR A 2 6.08 -8.51 -33.61
C TYR A 2 5.27 -8.31 -32.33
N CYS A 3 4.13 -9.00 -32.22
CA CYS A 3 3.32 -9.04 -31.01
C CYS A 3 4.03 -9.75 -29.86
N ASN A 4 4.19 -9.08 -28.73
CA ASN A 4 4.72 -9.66 -27.49
C ASN A 4 3.83 -10.75 -26.87
N HIS A 5 2.56 -10.84 -27.28
CA HIS A 5 1.60 -11.82 -26.74
C HIS A 5 1.41 -13.05 -27.64
N CYS A 6 1.27 -12.87 -28.95
CA CYS A 6 0.98 -13.97 -29.89
C CYS A 6 2.09 -14.23 -30.91
N GLY A 7 3.16 -13.42 -30.93
CA GLY A 7 4.29 -13.58 -31.85
C GLY A 7 3.98 -13.24 -33.32
N ASN A 8 2.76 -12.79 -33.64
CA ASN A 8 2.39 -12.45 -35.02
C ASN A 8 3.07 -11.15 -35.45
N ASP A 9 3.48 -11.07 -36.73
CA ASP A 9 3.97 -9.81 -37.29
C ASP A 9 2.81 -8.82 -37.38
N MET A 10 3.04 -7.60 -36.89
CA MET A 10 2.07 -6.52 -36.85
C MET A 10 2.42 -5.37 -37.81
N GLY A 11 3.57 -5.40 -38.50
CA GLY A 11 3.98 -4.24 -39.31
C GLY A 11 4.03 -2.96 -38.46
N ASP A 12 3.30 -1.91 -38.89
CA ASP A 12 3.08 -0.63 -38.17
C ASP A 12 1.66 -0.52 -37.57
N ALA A 13 0.94 -1.63 -37.43
CA ALA A 13 -0.42 -1.61 -36.90
C ALA A 13 -0.44 -1.33 -35.38
N VAL A 14 -1.33 -0.41 -34.98
CA VAL A 14 -1.57 -0.07 -33.57
C VAL A 14 -2.25 -1.22 -32.82
N PHE A 15 -3.02 -2.07 -33.49
CA PHE A 15 -3.71 -3.22 -32.88
C PHE A 15 -3.37 -4.53 -33.60
N CYS A 16 -3.18 -5.61 -32.84
CA CYS A 16 -2.88 -6.92 -33.39
C CYS A 16 -4.10 -7.54 -34.07
N PRO A 17 -4.08 -7.86 -35.36
CA PRO A 17 -5.25 -8.40 -36.07
C PRO A 17 -5.63 -9.84 -35.63
N ARG A 18 -4.71 -10.55 -34.96
CA ARG A 18 -4.94 -11.91 -34.47
C ARG A 18 -5.50 -11.97 -33.05
N CYS A 19 -4.95 -11.17 -32.14
CA CYS A 19 -5.29 -11.23 -30.71
C CYS A 19 -5.94 -9.95 -30.18
N ASN A 20 -6.11 -8.95 -31.04
CA ASN A 20 -6.77 -7.66 -30.78
C ASN A 20 -6.17 -6.83 -29.62
N ARG A 21 -4.90 -7.06 -29.26
CA ARG A 21 -4.16 -6.24 -28.28
C ARG A 21 -3.35 -5.14 -28.96
N GLN A 22 -3.23 -4.00 -28.30
CA GLN A 22 -2.52 -2.84 -28.82
C GLN A 22 -0.99 -3.04 -28.80
N ALA A 23 -0.31 -2.74 -29.91
CA ALA A 23 1.15 -2.65 -30.01
C ALA A 23 1.60 -1.30 -29.42
N GLY A 24 2.49 -1.33 -28.45
CA GLY A 24 2.65 -0.24 -27.47
C GLY A 24 3.30 1.06 -27.98
N TYR A 25 2.65 2.19 -27.67
CA TYR A 25 3.11 3.40 -26.96
C TYR A 25 1.80 4.27 -26.85
N ASP A 26 1.40 4.92 -25.75
CA ASP A 26 2.18 5.68 -24.77
C ASP A 26 1.62 5.55 -23.33
N VAL A 27 2.55 5.75 -22.41
CA VAL A 27 2.43 5.98 -20.96
C VAL A 27 1.44 7.11 -20.66
N LEU A 28 0.36 6.84 -19.88
CA LEU A 28 -0.17 7.77 -18.85
C LEU A 28 -1.43 7.30 -18.08
N LEU A 29 -1.96 6.08 -18.25
CA LEU A 29 -3.05 5.62 -17.36
C LEU A 29 -3.33 4.11 -17.32
N SER A 30 -2.31 3.28 -17.06
CA SER A 30 -2.59 1.96 -16.47
C SER A 30 -1.41 1.40 -15.66
N ASP A 31 -0.68 2.28 -14.96
CA ASP A 31 0.08 1.91 -13.76
C ASP A 31 -0.88 1.81 -12.57
N ALA A 32 -1.90 0.94 -12.69
CA ALA A 32 -2.91 0.77 -11.65
C ALA A 32 -3.63 -0.59 -11.65
N THR A 33 -3.30 -1.53 -12.55
CA THR A 33 -4.06 -2.79 -12.65
C THR A 33 -3.22 -4.07 -12.56
N HIS A 34 -1.90 -3.98 -12.67
CA HIS A 34 -1.01 -5.13 -12.45
C HIS A 34 -0.47 -5.27 -11.02
N TYR A 35 -0.77 -4.31 -10.13
CA TYR A 35 -0.56 -4.47 -8.68
C TYR A 35 -1.83 -4.91 -7.94
N ASP A 36 -3.02 -4.69 -8.50
CA ASP A 36 -4.28 -4.94 -7.77
C ASP A 36 -4.76 -6.39 -7.82
N LEU A 37 -4.42 -7.16 -8.85
CA LEU A 37 -4.84 -8.57 -8.95
C LEU A 37 -3.85 -9.55 -8.30
N ALA A 38 -2.55 -9.24 -8.26
CA ALA A 38 -1.55 -10.06 -7.56
C ALA A 38 -1.48 -9.77 -6.04
N LYS A 39 -1.97 -8.60 -5.59
CA LYS A 39 -1.79 -8.12 -4.21
C LYS A 39 -3.05 -8.14 -3.35
N LYS A 40 -4.15 -8.68 -3.86
CA LYS A 40 -5.31 -9.05 -3.03
C LYS A 40 -5.10 -10.38 -2.27
N VAL A 41 -4.04 -11.12 -2.58
CA VAL A 41 -3.76 -12.45 -2.02
C VAL A 41 -2.93 -12.39 -0.72
N ASN A 42 -2.31 -11.25 -0.37
CA ASN A 42 -1.53 -11.12 0.87
C ASN A 42 -1.75 -9.74 1.53
N ASP A 43 -2.97 -9.49 1.99
CA ASP A 43 -3.31 -8.33 2.83
C ASP A 43 -2.98 -8.54 4.32
N VAL A 44 -1.93 -9.31 4.61
CA VAL A 44 -1.38 -9.46 5.96
C VAL A 44 -0.60 -8.20 6.32
N PRO A 45 -0.92 -7.51 7.41
CA PRO A 45 -0.12 -6.38 7.89
C PRO A 45 1.22 -6.89 8.47
N ASN A 46 2.31 -6.18 8.20
CA ASN A 46 3.61 -6.57 8.73
C ASN A 46 3.68 -6.21 10.21
N ILE A 47 3.85 -7.22 11.06
CA ILE A 47 3.91 -7.07 12.52
C ILE A 47 4.99 -6.06 12.93
N PHE A 48 6.17 -6.09 12.30
CA PHE A 48 7.26 -5.15 12.59
C PHE A 48 6.85 -3.69 12.37
N LEU A 49 6.11 -3.40 11.30
CA LEU A 49 5.64 -2.04 11.01
C LEU A 49 4.57 -1.60 12.02
N ILE A 50 3.77 -2.52 12.56
CA ILE A 50 2.79 -2.24 13.61
C ILE A 50 3.52 -1.85 14.91
N ILE A 51 4.53 -2.63 15.29
CA ILE A 51 5.35 -2.36 16.47
C ILE A 51 6.10 -1.03 16.32
N LEU A 52 6.68 -0.77 15.14
CA LEU A 52 7.37 0.49 14.89
C LEU A 52 6.43 1.70 15.00
N ALA A 53 5.20 1.59 14.49
CA ALA A 53 4.18 2.62 14.60
C ALA A 53 3.73 2.87 16.04
N PHE A 54 3.82 1.87 16.93
CA PHE A 54 3.54 2.04 18.36
C PHE A 54 4.61 2.88 19.06
N PHE A 55 5.89 2.64 18.77
CA PHE A 55 7.00 3.40 19.37
C PHE A 55 7.19 4.79 18.76
N ILE A 56 6.92 4.93 17.45
CA ILE A 56 7.06 6.19 16.71
C ILE A 56 5.68 6.56 16.14
N PRO A 57 4.80 7.19 16.95
CA PRO A 57 3.43 7.48 16.55
C PRO A 57 3.34 8.39 15.32
N LEU A 58 4.30 9.32 15.15
CA LEU A 58 4.40 10.16 13.95
C LEU A 58 4.56 9.34 12.67
N PHE A 59 5.40 8.30 12.70
CA PHE A 59 5.60 7.41 11.54
C PHE A 59 4.31 6.65 11.20
N GLY A 60 3.60 6.15 12.22
CA GLY A 60 2.32 5.47 12.04
C GLY A 60 1.24 6.36 11.42
N ILE A 61 1.13 7.61 11.86
CA ILE A 61 0.15 8.59 11.32
C ILE A 61 0.51 9.00 9.89
N ILE A 62 1.78 9.30 9.60
CA ILE A 62 2.23 9.66 8.24
C ILE A 62 1.98 8.49 7.29
N TYR A 63 2.33 7.26 7.69
CA TYR A 63 2.08 6.06 6.89
C TYR A 63 0.58 5.83 6.67
N TYR A 64 -0.26 6.05 7.69
CA TYR A 64 -1.71 6.00 7.59
C TYR A 64 -2.23 6.94 6.51
N VAL A 65 -1.86 8.23 6.55
CA VAL A 65 -2.34 9.24 5.60
C VAL A 65 -1.87 8.95 4.17
N MET A 66 -0.61 8.53 4.00
CA MET A 66 -0.08 8.18 2.67
C MET A 66 -0.80 6.95 2.06
N ARG A 67 -1.20 5.98 2.88
CA ARG A 67 -1.68 4.67 2.40
C ARG A 67 -3.17 4.45 2.56
N ILE A 68 -3.93 5.38 3.14
CA ILE A 68 -5.39 5.27 3.31
C ILE A 68 -6.14 5.14 1.98
N LYS A 69 -5.64 5.77 0.92
CA LYS A 69 -6.25 5.75 -0.42
C LYS A 69 -6.11 4.40 -1.12
N PHE A 70 -5.05 3.65 -0.81
CA PHE A 70 -4.68 2.42 -1.53
C PHE A 70 -4.87 1.14 -0.68
N PHE A 71 -4.64 1.19 0.63
CA PHE A 71 -4.68 0.02 1.53
C PHE A 71 -5.46 0.33 2.81
N LYS A 72 -6.79 0.36 2.74
CA LYS A 72 -7.66 0.75 3.87
C LYS A 72 -7.45 -0.12 5.12
N VAL A 73 -7.24 -1.43 4.96
CA VAL A 73 -7.08 -2.38 6.08
C VAL A 73 -5.70 -2.23 6.74
N LYS A 74 -4.62 -2.26 5.94
CA LYS A 74 -3.25 -2.09 6.44
C LYS A 74 -3.05 -0.72 7.06
N ALA A 75 -3.50 0.35 6.40
CA ALA A 75 -3.39 1.71 6.92
C ALA A 75 -4.05 1.80 8.31
N ARG A 76 -5.29 1.31 8.46
CA ARG A 76 -5.99 1.30 9.75
C ARG A 76 -5.22 0.58 10.86
N ALA A 77 -4.58 -0.55 10.60
CA ALA A 77 -3.80 -1.27 11.62
C ALA A 77 -2.65 -0.41 12.19
N TYR A 78 -1.89 0.27 11.33
CA TYR A 78 -0.79 1.16 11.75
C TYR A 78 -1.29 2.43 12.44
N GLY A 79 -2.43 2.98 12.00
CA GLY A 79 -3.05 4.13 12.66
C GLY A 79 -3.55 3.80 14.07
N ILE A 80 -4.16 2.62 14.25
CA ILE A 80 -4.64 2.16 15.56
C ILE A 80 -3.47 1.89 16.51
N SER A 81 -2.38 1.27 16.04
CA SER A 81 -1.21 1.02 16.90
C SER A 81 -0.48 2.31 17.31
N ALA A 82 -0.44 3.32 16.44
CA ALA A 82 0.07 4.64 16.79
C ALA A 82 -0.77 5.31 17.90
N LEU A 83 -2.10 5.24 17.80
CA LEU A 83 -2.99 5.76 18.84
C LEU A 83 -2.83 5.02 20.17
N ALA A 84 -2.70 3.69 20.11
CA ALA A 84 -2.44 2.86 21.29
C ALA A 84 -1.10 3.21 21.95
N GLY A 85 -0.06 3.49 21.17
CA GLY A 85 1.24 3.95 21.67
C GLY A 85 1.15 5.26 22.45
N VAL A 86 0.50 6.28 21.88
CA VAL A 86 0.28 7.56 22.58
C VAL A 86 -0.56 7.35 23.85
N GLY A 87 -1.67 6.63 23.76
CA GLY A 87 -2.56 6.38 24.88
C GLY A 87 -1.89 5.64 26.04
N THR A 88 -1.11 4.59 25.74
CA THR A 88 -0.35 3.85 26.76
C THR A 88 0.73 4.71 27.41
N SER A 89 1.47 5.51 26.63
CA SER A 89 2.48 6.42 27.18
C SER A 89 1.88 7.46 28.14
N MET A 90 0.72 8.02 27.80
CA MET A 90 0.01 8.97 28.67
C MET A 90 -0.52 8.29 29.94
N ALA A 91 -1.13 7.11 29.82
CA ALA A 91 -1.66 6.39 30.98
C ALA A 91 -0.57 6.02 32.00
N ILE A 92 0.58 5.54 31.51
CA ILE A 92 1.74 5.22 32.36
C ILE A 92 2.30 6.50 33.02
N GLY A 93 2.41 7.59 32.26
CA GLY A 93 2.86 8.89 32.81
C GLY A 93 1.95 9.41 33.93
N ILE A 94 0.63 9.29 33.77
CA ILE A 94 -0.34 9.70 34.80
C ILE A 94 -0.24 8.80 36.03
N LEU A 95 -0.20 7.48 35.85
CA LEU A 95 -0.11 6.53 36.97
C LEU A 95 1.18 6.73 37.78
N THR A 96 2.32 6.90 37.10
CA THR A 96 3.60 7.15 37.77
C THR A 96 3.61 8.47 38.53
N LEU A 97 3.05 9.52 37.95
CA LEU A 97 2.89 10.81 38.62
C LEU A 97 2.00 10.70 39.87
N LEU A 98 0.90 9.96 39.79
CA LEU A 98 0.01 9.70 40.94
C LEU A 98 0.67 8.86 42.03
N MET A 99 1.53 7.89 41.67
CA MET A 99 2.30 7.11 42.65
C MET A 99 3.41 7.93 43.32
N MET A 100 3.91 8.96 42.66
CA MET A 100 4.95 9.85 43.19
C MET A 100 4.40 11.02 44.01
N LEU A 101 3.09 11.29 43.95
CA LEU A 101 2.38 12.34 44.69
C LEU A 101 1.95 11.85 46.08
#